data_AF-A0A3G8C1W0-F1
#
_entry.id   AF-A0A3G8C1W0-F1
#
_cell.length_a   1.000
_cell.length_b   1.000
_cell.length_c   1.000
_cell.angle_alpha   90.00
_cell.angle_beta   90.00
_cell.angle_gamma   90.00
#
_symmetry.space_group_name_H-M   'P 1'
#
loop_
_entity.id
_entity.type
_entity.pdbx_description
1 polymer ?
#
loop_
_entity_poly.entity_id
_entity_poly.type
_entity_poly.pdbx_seq_one_letter_code
_entity_poly.pdbx_strand_id
1 'polypeptide(L)' 'MAFIADQLIALEDVDPDALPGTDRQWRDYRTQVRRWTLGAEGYPAIELRPRRPT' A
#
# COMPACT_ATOMS: atom_id res chain seq x y z
N MET A 1 0.00 7.86 0.88
CA MET A 1 -1.15 7.38 1.67
C MET A 1 -2.44 7.42 0.86
N ALA A 2 -2.78 8.55 0.21
CA ALA A 2 -3.93 8.68 -0.68
C ALA A 2 -4.04 7.54 -1.71
N PHE A 3 -2.99 7.29 -2.50
CA PHE A 3 -2.94 6.19 -3.46
C PHE A 3 -3.35 4.80 -2.91
N ILE A 4 -2.96 4.45 -1.68
CA ILE A 4 -3.30 3.14 -1.10
C ILE A 4 -4.78 3.13 -0.67
N ALA A 5 -5.32 4.28 -0.26
CA ALA A 5 -6.73 4.41 0.05
C ALA A 5 -7.59 4.33 -1.23
N ASP A 6 -7.19 5.02 -2.29
CA ASP A 6 -7.86 4.99 -3.60
C ASP A 6 -7.90 3.56 -4.16
N GLN A 7 -6.80 2.82 -4.02
CA GLN A 7 -6.74 1.41 -4.44
C GLN A 7 -7.66 0.50 -3.61
N LEU A 8 -7.84 0.76 -2.32
CA LEU A 8 -8.79 -0.02 -1.50
C LEU A 8 -10.24 0.27 -1.93
N ILE A 9 -10.56 1.52 -2.26
CA ILE A 9 -11.86 1.90 -2.81
C ILE A 9 -12.10 1.21 -4.16
N ALA A 10 -11.10 1.24 -5.07
CA ALA A 10 -11.20 0.56 -6.36
C ALA A 10 -11.47 -0.95 -6.23
N LEU A 11 -10.85 -1.61 -5.24
CA LEU A 11 -11.12 -3.02 -4.95
C LEU A 11 -12.52 -3.26 -4.36
N GLU A 12 -13.02 -2.35 -3.52
CA GLU A 12 -14.38 -2.39 -2.96
C GLU A 12 -15.43 -2.19 -4.07
N ASP A 13 -15.15 -1.33 -5.06
CA ASP A 13 -16.02 -1.05 -6.21
C ASP A 13 -15.92 -2.09 -7.33
N VAL A 14 -15.05 -3.11 -7.18
CA VAL A 14 -14.74 -4.12 -8.22
C VAL A 14 -14.32 -3.44 -9.53
N ASP A 15 -13.54 -2.36 -9.41
CA ASP A 15 -13.05 -1.59 -10.54
C ASP A 15 -12.12 -2.46 -11.41
N PRO A 16 -12.37 -2.59 -12.72
CA PRO A 16 -11.50 -3.34 -13.62
C PRO A 16 -10.06 -2.78 -13.70
N ASP A 17 -9.86 -1.50 -13.35
CA ASP A 17 -8.56 -0.85 -13.33
C ASP A 17 -7.85 -0.97 -11.96
N ALA A 18 -8.47 -1.63 -10.98
CA ALA A 18 -7.84 -1.89 -9.69
C ALA A 18 -6.54 -2.68 -9.89
N LEU A 19 -5.47 -2.21 -9.26
CA LEU A 19 -4.20 -2.94 -9.28
C LEU A 19 -4.31 -4.34 -8.64
N PRO A 20 -3.48 -5.29 -9.09
CA PRO A 20 -3.45 -6.63 -8.54
C PRO A 20 -3.28 -6.69 -7.01
N GLY A 21 -3.81 -7.76 -6.43
CA GLY A 21 -3.80 -8.02 -5.00
C GLY A 21 -5.18 -7.90 -4.37
N THR A 22 -5.30 -8.46 -3.17
CA THR A 22 -6.54 -8.46 -2.37
C THR A 22 -6.61 -7.25 -1.44
N ASP A 23 -7.82 -6.89 -1.02
CA ASP A 23 -8.05 -5.87 0.02
C ASP A 23 -7.11 -6.07 1.22
N ARG A 24 -7.01 -7.32 1.71
CA ARG A 24 -6.17 -7.66 2.86
C ARG A 24 -4.70 -7.31 2.62
N GLN A 25 -4.16 -7.69 1.46
CA GLN A 25 -2.77 -7.40 1.09
C GLN A 25 -2.51 -5.90 1.03
N TRP A 26 -3.46 -5.12 0.50
CA TRP A 26 -3.36 -3.66 0.44
C TRP A 26 -3.46 -2.99 1.82
N ARG A 27 -4.30 -3.49 2.74
CA ARG A 27 -4.36 -3.01 4.13
C ARG A 27 -3.08 -3.33 4.91
N ASP A 28 -2.51 -4.50 4.71
CA ASP A 28 -1.22 -4.88 5.31
C ASP A 28 -0.09 -4.02 4.75
N TYR A 29 -0.07 -3.79 3.43
CA TYR A 29 0.86 -2.88 2.78
C TYR A 29 0.77 -1.45 3.34
N ARG A 30 -0.45 -0.92 3.51
CA ARG A 30 -0.69 0.41 4.12
C ARG A 30 -0.06 0.52 5.50
N THR A 31 -0.19 -0.54 6.32
CA THR A 31 0.36 -0.58 7.67
C THR A 31 1.89 -0.59 7.64
N GLN A 32 2.50 -1.37 6.75
CA GLN A 32 3.95 -1.40 6.56
C GLN A 32 4.49 -0.04 6.12
N VAL A 33 3.86 0.59 5.12
CA VAL A 33 4.26 1.94 4.65
C VAL A 33 4.10 2.97 5.76
N ARG A 34 3.03 2.91 6.56
CA ARG A 34 2.84 3.82 7.70
C ARG A 34 3.97 3.69 8.72
N ARG A 35 4.30 2.46 9.12
CA ARG A 35 5.40 2.19 10.07
C ARG A 35 6.73 2.70 9.51
N TRP A 36 6.98 2.44 8.23
CA TRP A 36 8.17 2.95 7.53
C TRP A 36 8.24 4.47 7.58
N THR A 37 7.17 5.19 7.25
CA THR A 37 7.15 6.67 7.30
C THR A 37 7.26 7.28 8.70
N LEU A 38 6.92 6.53 9.75
CA LEU A 38 6.95 7.00 11.15
C LEU A 38 8.31 6.77 11.83
N GLY A 39 9.36 6.45 11.06
CA GLY A 39 10.72 6.30 11.60
C GLY A 39 11.16 4.86 11.82
N ALA A 40 10.55 3.88 11.13
CA ALA A 40 11.21 2.58 11.01
C ALA A 40 12.51 2.72 10.18
N GLU A 41 13.48 1.87 10.47
CA GLU A 41 14.81 1.88 9.86
C GLU A 41 14.72 1.88 8.32
N GLY A 42 15.45 2.79 7.68
CA GLY A 42 15.50 2.91 6.22
C GLY A 42 14.59 3.97 5.59
N TYR A 43 13.82 4.77 6.34
CA TYR A 43 13.24 6.00 5.79
C TYR A 43 14.28 7.13 5.78
N PRO A 44 14.38 7.96 4.71
CA PRO A 44 13.54 8.02 3.50
C PRO A 44 14.06 7.22 2.30
N ALA A 45 14.96 6.25 2.47
CA ALA A 45 15.54 5.50 1.37
C ALA A 45 14.45 4.71 0.62
N ILE A 46 14.13 5.17 -0.60
CA ILE A 46 13.03 4.63 -1.42
C ILE A 46 13.22 3.14 -1.72
N GLU A 47 14.47 2.70 -1.86
CA GLU A 47 14.86 1.30 -2.05
C GLU A 47 14.39 0.38 -0.91
N LEU A 48 14.23 0.94 0.29
CA LEU A 48 13.79 0.22 1.49
C LEU A 48 12.30 0.38 1.76
N ARG A 49 11.58 1.09 0.88
CA ARG A 49 10.12 1.20 0.98
C ARG A 49 9.50 -0.19 0.78
N PRO A 50 8.51 -0.57 1.61
CA PRO A 50 7.76 -1.80 1.40
C PRO A 50 7.24 -1.91 -0.04
N ARG A 51 7.24 -3.13 -0.59
CA ARG A 51 6.73 -3.40 -1.94
C ARG A 51 5.21 -3.52 -1.91
N ARG A 52 4.55 -2.95 -2.93
CA ARG A 52 3.11 -3.12 -3.13
C ARG A 52 2.78 -4.56 -3.51
N PRO A 53 1.55 -5.03 -3.27
CA PRO A 53 1.07 -6.30 -3.80
C PRO A 53 1.16 -6.36 -5.33
N THR A 54 1.27 -7.58 -5.87
CA THR A 54 1.35 -7.91 -7.31
C THR A 54 0.43 -9.06 -7.63
#